data_AF-A0A2C9UN39-F1
#
_entry.id   AF-A0A2C9UN39-F1
#
_cell.length_a   1.000
_cell.length_b   1.000
_cell.length_c   1.000
_cell.angle_alpha   90.00
_cell.angle_beta   90.00
_cell.angle_gamma   90.00
#
_symmetry.space_group_name_H-M   'P 1'
#
loop_
_entity.id
_entity.type
_entity.pdbx_description
1 polymer ?
#
loop_
_entity_poly.entity_id
_entity_poly.type
_entity_poly.pdbx_seq_one_letter_code
_entity_poly.pdbx_strand_id
1 'polypeptide(L)'
;MTIPISLSSLFLLALAASFISSSSSPVQDPELLVQEVHRRINASRRNLGFLSCGTGNPIDDCWRCDPKWEKNRQRLADCGIGFGKHAIGGRDGKIYIVTDSGDDDPVNPKPGTLRYGVIQDEPLWIIFAGDMVIKLKEELIMNSFKTIDGRGASVHIAGGPCITIQYVTNIIIHGLNIHDCKQGGNTYVRDSPGHYGWRTESDGDGVSIFGGSHVWIDHCTLSNCNDGLIDAIHGSTAITISNNYMTHHNKVMLLGHSDGYTRDKNMQVTIAFNHFGEGLVQRMPRCRHGYFHVVNNDYTHWEMYAIGGSAAPTINSQGNRFVAPNDRFSKEVTKHEDAPESEWKHWNWRSEGDLMLNGAFFTSSGAGASSSYARASSLGARPSSLVGSITAEAGALFCKKGKRC
;
A
#
# COMPACT_ATOMS: atom_id res chain seq x y z
N MET A 1 -70.86 -44.63 -4.56
CA MET A 1 -70.41 -45.79 -3.78
C MET A 1 -69.35 -45.28 -2.82
N THR A 2 -69.75 -44.90 -1.62
CA THR A 2 -68.93 -44.12 -0.67
C THR A 2 -69.27 -44.57 0.75
N ILE A 3 -68.28 -45.15 1.43
CA ILE A 3 -68.28 -45.71 2.80
C ILE A 3 -66.89 -45.29 3.39
N PRO A 4 -66.69 -45.08 4.71
CA PRO A 4 -66.53 -43.76 5.34
C PRO A 4 -65.32 -43.74 6.34
N ILE A 5 -65.43 -42.97 7.45
CA ILE A 5 -64.64 -43.00 8.71
C ILE A 5 -63.36 -42.11 8.61
N SER A 6 -62.99 -41.23 9.53
CA SER A 6 -63.01 -41.28 11.00
C SER A 6 -62.96 -39.89 11.64
N LEU A 7 -63.59 -39.77 12.81
CA LEU A 7 -63.25 -38.79 13.84
C LEU A 7 -61.78 -38.94 14.25
N SER A 8 -61.07 -37.83 14.40
CA SER A 8 -59.99 -37.70 15.39
C SER A 8 -59.76 -36.23 15.76
N SER A 9 -60.22 -35.93 16.97
CA SER A 9 -59.79 -34.93 17.96
C SER A 9 -58.61 -34.01 17.59
N LEU A 10 -58.90 -32.71 17.55
CA LEU A 10 -57.91 -31.64 17.65
C LEU A 10 -57.16 -31.75 19.00
N PHE A 11 -55.88 -32.08 18.95
CA PHE A 11 -54.95 -31.85 20.06
C PHE A 11 -54.27 -30.50 19.81
N LEU A 12 -54.68 -29.46 20.54
CA LEU A 12 -53.90 -28.22 20.66
C LEU A 12 -52.65 -28.52 21.49
N LEU A 13 -51.51 -28.75 20.82
CA LEU A 13 -50.20 -28.64 21.44
C LEU A 13 -49.72 -27.20 21.29
N ALA A 14 -49.86 -26.42 22.35
CA ALA A 14 -49.12 -25.19 22.55
C ALA A 14 -47.64 -25.55 22.80
N LEU A 15 -46.87 -25.68 21.72
CA LEU A 15 -45.42 -25.67 21.77
C LEU A 15 -44.97 -24.21 21.88
N ALA A 16 -44.72 -23.77 23.10
CA ALA A 16 -43.86 -22.63 23.36
C ALA A 16 -42.43 -23.01 22.91
N ALA A 17 -42.18 -22.91 21.61
CA ALA A 17 -40.83 -22.86 21.09
C ALA A 17 -40.31 -21.45 21.39
N SER A 18 -39.52 -21.35 22.46
CA SER A 18 -38.65 -20.21 22.69
C SER A 18 -37.81 -20.01 21.42
N PHE A 19 -38.14 -19.01 20.62
CA PHE A 19 -37.25 -18.50 19.59
C PHE A 19 -36.05 -17.89 20.30
N ILE A 20 -35.06 -18.72 20.63
CA ILE A 20 -33.71 -18.25 20.85
C ILE A 20 -33.24 -17.81 19.46
N SER A 21 -33.31 -16.50 19.24
CA SER A 21 -32.59 -15.86 18.14
C SER A 21 -31.11 -16.10 18.40
N SER A 22 -30.55 -17.16 17.82
CA SER A 22 -29.10 -17.34 17.73
C SER A 22 -28.59 -16.34 16.70
N SER A 23 -28.47 -15.07 17.11
CA SER A 23 -27.56 -14.12 16.49
C SER A 23 -26.15 -14.66 16.71
N SER A 24 -25.67 -15.54 15.83
CA SER A 24 -24.26 -15.85 15.73
C SER A 24 -23.54 -14.62 15.18
N SER A 25 -23.24 -13.67 16.06
CA SER A 25 -22.28 -12.62 15.80
C SER A 25 -20.93 -13.29 15.52
N PRO A 26 -20.22 -13.03 14.40
CA PRO A 26 -18.91 -13.62 14.14
C PRO A 26 -17.80 -12.84 14.85
N VAL A 27 -18.11 -12.16 15.95
CA VAL A 27 -17.11 -11.45 16.75
C VAL A 27 -16.69 -12.38 17.88
N GLN A 28 -15.69 -13.21 17.60
CA GLN A 28 -14.93 -13.87 18.66
C GLN A 28 -14.44 -12.80 19.62
N ASP A 29 -14.61 -13.06 20.92
CA ASP A 29 -14.17 -12.22 22.03
C ASP A 29 -12.76 -11.64 21.74
N PRO A 30 -12.65 -10.30 21.54
CA PRO A 30 -11.40 -9.65 21.22
C PRO A 30 -10.30 -9.90 22.26
N GLU A 31 -10.66 -10.20 23.51
CA GLU A 31 -9.71 -10.51 24.58
C GLU A 31 -9.02 -11.86 24.38
N LEU A 32 -9.74 -12.86 23.85
CA LEU A 32 -9.17 -14.17 23.50
C LEU A 32 -8.25 -14.07 22.28
N LEU A 33 -8.56 -13.21 21.31
CA LEU A 33 -7.67 -12.92 20.18
C LEU A 33 -6.40 -12.17 20.63
N VAL A 34 -6.52 -11.26 21.60
CA VAL A 34 -5.36 -10.54 22.17
C VAL A 34 -4.44 -11.48 22.94
N GLN A 35 -4.99 -12.44 23.70
CA GLN A 35 -4.21 -13.48 24.33
C GLN A 35 -3.54 -14.38 23.30
N GLU A 36 -4.22 -14.72 22.21
CA GLU A 36 -3.65 -15.51 21.12
C GLU A 36 -2.52 -14.76 20.38
N VAL A 37 -2.67 -13.46 20.13
CA VAL A 37 -1.65 -12.62 19.50
C VAL A 37 -0.44 -12.43 20.42
N HIS A 38 -0.65 -12.14 21.71
CA HIS A 38 0.45 -12.07 22.68
C HIS A 38 1.16 -13.42 22.83
N ARG A 39 0.41 -14.53 22.80
CA ARG A 39 0.95 -15.88 22.81
C ARG A 39 1.77 -16.16 21.55
N ARG A 40 1.31 -15.72 20.37
CA ARG A 40 2.05 -15.84 19.10
C ARG A 40 3.28 -14.95 19.03
N ILE A 41 3.22 -13.73 19.56
CA ILE A 41 4.37 -12.82 19.66
C ILE A 41 5.42 -13.39 20.62
N ASN A 42 5.00 -13.94 21.77
CA ASN A 42 5.92 -14.59 22.72
C ASN A 42 6.46 -15.94 22.20
N ALA A 43 5.68 -16.69 21.42
CA ALA A 43 6.15 -17.90 20.74
C ALA A 43 7.13 -17.57 19.60
N SER A 44 6.87 -16.48 18.86
CA SER A 44 7.73 -15.94 17.80
C SER A 44 9.08 -15.45 18.33
N ARG A 45 9.12 -14.83 19.52
CA ARG A 45 10.37 -14.44 20.18
C ARG A 45 11.30 -15.62 20.48
N ARG A 46 10.79 -16.85 20.60
CA ARG A 46 11.63 -18.06 20.78
C ARG A 46 12.21 -18.61 19.46
N ASN A 47 11.69 -18.19 18.30
CA ASN A 47 12.19 -18.60 16.98
C ASN A 47 12.84 -17.46 16.15
N LEU A 48 12.72 -16.19 16.58
CA LEU A 48 13.24 -15.02 15.84
C LEU A 48 14.71 -14.68 16.10
N GLY A 49 15.38 -15.35 17.05
CA GLY A 49 16.80 -15.10 17.34
C GLY A 49 17.76 -15.37 16.17
N PHE A 50 17.28 -15.96 15.08
CA PHE A 50 18.11 -16.42 13.95
C PHE A 50 17.99 -15.55 12.67
N LEU A 51 17.07 -14.58 12.60
CA LEU A 51 16.72 -13.94 11.30
C LEU A 51 16.64 -12.41 11.27
N SER A 52 16.72 -11.69 12.39
CA SER A 52 16.71 -10.21 12.36
C SER A 52 18.01 -9.66 11.78
N CYS A 53 17.91 -8.76 10.80
CA CYS A 53 19.06 -8.02 10.28
C CYS A 53 19.63 -7.00 11.25
N GLY A 54 18.91 -6.71 12.34
CA GLY A 54 19.31 -5.67 13.28
C GLY A 54 19.30 -4.29 12.66
N THR A 55 18.63 -4.08 11.51
CA THR A 55 18.48 -2.74 10.92
C THR A 55 17.53 -1.91 11.77
N GLY A 56 16.60 -2.54 12.48
CA GLY A 56 15.54 -1.88 13.24
C GLY A 56 14.26 -1.67 12.41
N ASN A 57 14.35 -1.83 11.09
CA ASN A 57 13.23 -1.87 10.17
C ASN A 57 12.64 -3.30 10.13
N PRO A 58 11.42 -3.53 10.66
CA PRO A 58 10.86 -4.87 10.77
C PRO A 58 10.52 -5.53 9.43
N ILE A 59 10.31 -4.75 8.36
CA ILE A 59 10.07 -5.28 7.01
C ILE A 59 11.36 -5.90 6.49
N ASP A 60 12.44 -5.12 6.46
CA ASP A 60 13.75 -5.58 5.98
C ASP A 60 14.31 -6.69 6.87
N ASP A 61 14.23 -6.54 8.18
CA ASP A 61 14.68 -7.53 9.16
C ASP A 61 13.99 -8.90 8.98
N CYS A 62 12.83 -8.97 8.31
CA CYS A 62 12.10 -10.21 8.08
C CYS A 62 12.64 -11.06 6.93
N TRP A 63 13.26 -10.46 5.90
CA TRP A 63 13.70 -11.18 4.70
C TRP A 63 15.14 -10.89 4.25
N ARG A 64 15.62 -9.65 4.44
CA ARG A 64 16.82 -9.11 3.79
C ARG A 64 18.11 -9.89 4.16
N CYS A 65 18.12 -10.47 5.36
CA CYS A 65 19.27 -11.21 5.88
C CYS A 65 19.41 -12.64 5.37
N ASP A 66 18.43 -13.13 4.62
CA ASP A 66 18.57 -14.42 3.95
C ASP A 66 19.59 -14.28 2.80
N PRO A 67 20.79 -14.87 2.89
CA PRO A 67 21.75 -14.82 1.79
C PRO A 67 21.30 -15.65 0.58
N LYS A 68 20.20 -16.40 0.72
CA LYS A 68 19.54 -17.20 -0.32
C LYS A 68 18.18 -16.60 -0.70
N TRP A 69 17.96 -15.29 -0.47
CA TRP A 69 16.73 -14.60 -0.85
C TRP A 69 16.33 -14.90 -2.31
N GLU A 70 17.29 -15.13 -3.22
CA GLU A 70 17.02 -15.44 -4.62
C GLU A 70 16.34 -16.80 -4.83
N LYS A 71 16.54 -17.75 -3.91
CA LYS A 71 15.87 -19.06 -3.87
C LYS A 71 14.57 -19.02 -3.08
N ASN A 72 14.44 -18.04 -2.18
CA ASN A 72 13.31 -17.86 -1.28
C ASN A 72 12.54 -16.56 -1.57
N ARG A 73 12.48 -16.12 -2.83
CA ARG A 73 11.96 -14.79 -3.20
C ARG A 73 10.59 -14.50 -2.62
N GLN A 74 9.72 -15.50 -2.71
CA GLN A 74 8.32 -15.45 -2.28
C GLN A 74 8.15 -15.22 -0.77
N ARG A 75 9.17 -15.52 0.05
CA ARG A 75 9.17 -15.23 1.50
C ARG A 75 8.97 -13.74 1.80
N LEU A 76 9.35 -12.85 0.88
CA LEU A 76 9.07 -11.41 1.01
C LEU A 76 7.60 -11.13 1.32
N ALA A 77 6.66 -11.87 0.72
CA ALA A 77 5.22 -11.65 0.89
C ALA A 77 4.73 -11.90 2.34
N ASP A 78 5.50 -12.59 3.18
CA ASP A 78 5.16 -12.79 4.59
C ASP A 78 5.67 -11.65 5.50
N CYS A 79 6.41 -10.69 4.93
CA CYS A 79 7.04 -9.59 5.65
C CYS A 79 6.25 -8.27 5.59
N GLY A 80 5.12 -8.25 4.88
CA GLY A 80 4.23 -7.10 4.83
C GLY A 80 3.69 -6.73 6.21
N ILE A 81 3.56 -5.43 6.47
CA ILE A 81 3.03 -4.87 7.73
C ILE A 81 1.89 -3.89 7.44
N GLY A 82 1.32 -3.30 8.50
CA GLY A 82 0.28 -2.29 8.37
C GLY A 82 -1.02 -2.85 7.80
N PHE A 83 -1.77 -1.99 7.10
CA PHE A 83 -3.04 -2.38 6.47
C PHE A 83 -2.84 -3.29 5.25
N GLY A 84 -1.75 -3.13 4.51
CA GLY A 84 -1.37 -3.98 3.38
C GLY A 84 -0.69 -5.31 3.75
N LYS A 85 -0.58 -5.67 5.03
CA LYS A 85 0.12 -6.90 5.48
C LYS A 85 -0.36 -8.22 4.88
N HIS A 86 -1.58 -8.22 4.33
CA HIS A 86 -2.19 -9.39 3.70
C HIS A 86 -2.08 -9.38 2.17
N ALA A 87 -1.38 -8.41 1.57
CA ALA A 87 -1.04 -8.43 0.16
C ALA A 87 -0.05 -9.57 -0.10
N ILE A 88 -0.56 -10.74 -0.52
CA ILE A 88 0.29 -11.92 -0.77
C ILE A 88 0.93 -11.93 -2.15
N GLY A 89 0.53 -11.02 -3.05
CA GLY A 89 1.05 -10.95 -4.40
C GLY A 89 0.89 -12.28 -5.15
N GLY A 90 1.94 -12.69 -5.86
CA GLY A 90 2.05 -14.00 -6.52
C GLY A 90 2.77 -15.07 -5.69
N ARG A 91 2.76 -15.00 -4.36
CA ARG A 91 3.52 -15.91 -3.47
C ARG A 91 3.26 -17.38 -3.74
N ASP A 92 2.02 -17.75 -4.03
CA ASP A 92 1.61 -19.14 -4.22
C ASP A 92 1.63 -19.56 -5.71
N GLY A 93 2.22 -18.71 -6.54
CA GLY A 93 2.34 -18.87 -7.99
C GLY A 93 3.69 -19.40 -8.46
N LYS A 94 3.80 -19.59 -9.79
CA LYS A 94 5.10 -19.87 -10.41
C LYS A 94 5.91 -18.60 -10.59
N ILE A 95 7.23 -18.76 -10.68
CA ILE A 95 8.11 -17.67 -11.10
C ILE A 95 7.96 -17.48 -12.61
N TYR A 96 7.67 -16.25 -13.03
CA TYR A 96 7.69 -15.82 -14.42
C TYR A 96 8.92 -14.91 -14.61
N ILE A 97 9.70 -15.15 -15.67
CA ILE A 97 10.92 -14.38 -15.93
C ILE A 97 10.68 -13.50 -17.16
N VAL A 98 10.72 -12.19 -16.95
CA VAL A 98 10.77 -11.21 -18.03
C VAL A 98 12.14 -11.29 -18.69
N THR A 99 12.15 -11.58 -19.98
CA THR A 99 13.34 -11.71 -20.82
C THR A 99 13.38 -10.67 -21.94
N ASP A 100 12.25 -10.00 -22.19
CA ASP A 100 12.09 -9.04 -23.28
C ASP A 100 11.53 -7.72 -22.73
N SER A 101 12.31 -6.65 -22.88
CA SER A 101 11.92 -5.27 -22.53
C SER A 101 11.41 -4.48 -23.74
N GLY A 102 11.44 -5.06 -24.95
CA GLY A 102 10.98 -4.45 -26.20
C GLY A 102 9.55 -4.82 -26.59
N ASP A 103 9.06 -4.15 -27.63
CA ASP A 103 7.84 -4.48 -28.37
C ASP A 103 6.55 -4.65 -27.53
N ASP A 104 6.28 -3.67 -26.66
CA ASP A 104 5.05 -3.60 -25.87
C ASP A 104 3.83 -3.43 -26.80
N ASP A 105 3.12 -4.53 -27.11
CA ASP A 105 1.79 -4.50 -27.72
C ASP A 105 0.74 -4.53 -26.60
N PRO A 106 -0.02 -3.44 -26.39
CA PRO A 106 -1.02 -3.34 -25.32
C PRO A 106 -2.15 -4.37 -25.42
N VAL A 107 -2.42 -4.91 -26.60
CA VAL A 107 -3.50 -5.87 -26.86
C VAL A 107 -2.97 -7.29 -27.03
N ASN A 108 -1.79 -7.49 -27.62
CA ASN A 108 -1.24 -8.82 -27.91
C ASN A 108 0.19 -8.97 -27.38
N PRO A 109 0.40 -8.89 -26.05
CA PRO A 109 1.74 -8.97 -25.49
C PRO A 109 2.35 -10.36 -25.74
N LYS A 110 3.66 -10.38 -26.03
CA LYS A 110 4.40 -11.62 -26.30
C LYS A 110 4.84 -12.29 -25.00
N PRO A 111 4.84 -13.64 -24.91
CA PRO A 111 5.53 -14.35 -23.84
C PRO A 111 6.99 -13.88 -23.71
N GLY A 112 7.46 -13.68 -22.49
CA GLY A 112 8.75 -13.06 -22.17
C GLY A 112 8.67 -11.58 -21.80
N THR A 113 7.57 -10.88 -22.13
CA THR A 113 7.36 -9.47 -21.77
C THR A 113 6.71 -9.29 -20.40
N LEU A 114 6.92 -8.15 -19.76
CA LEU A 114 6.27 -7.80 -18.49
C LEU A 114 4.73 -7.82 -18.62
N ARG A 115 4.19 -7.21 -19.68
CA ARG A 115 2.74 -7.15 -19.92
C ARG A 115 2.12 -8.53 -20.01
N TYR A 116 2.76 -9.48 -20.72
CA TYR A 116 2.26 -10.84 -20.77
C TYR A 116 2.17 -11.47 -19.37
N GLY A 117 3.20 -11.31 -18.54
CA GLY A 117 3.23 -11.87 -17.19
C GLY A 117 2.13 -11.31 -16.28
N VAL A 118 1.94 -10.00 -16.26
CA VAL A 118 1.01 -9.37 -15.29
C VAL A 118 -0.47 -9.63 -15.58
N ILE A 119 -0.84 -9.97 -16.82
CA ILE A 119 -2.23 -10.21 -17.19
C ILE A 119 -2.68 -11.66 -16.96
N GLN A 120 -1.78 -12.62 -16.67
CA GLN A 120 -2.18 -14.02 -16.55
C GLN A 120 -3.21 -14.25 -15.42
N ASP A 121 -4.05 -15.27 -15.55
CA ASP A 121 -5.08 -15.58 -14.55
C ASP A 121 -4.48 -16.20 -13.28
N GLU A 122 -3.45 -17.03 -13.43
CA GLU A 122 -2.78 -17.65 -12.31
C GLU A 122 -1.95 -16.64 -11.50
N PRO A 123 -1.74 -16.89 -10.20
CA PRO A 123 -0.77 -16.14 -9.42
C PRO A 123 0.63 -16.25 -10.04
N LEU A 124 1.36 -15.14 -10.15
CA LEU A 124 2.72 -15.12 -10.68
C LEU A 124 3.65 -14.22 -9.87
N TRP A 125 4.83 -14.78 -9.57
CA TRP A 125 5.97 -14.02 -9.04
C TRP A 125 6.88 -13.63 -10.19
N ILE A 126 6.76 -12.38 -10.66
CA ILE A 126 7.42 -11.88 -11.86
C ILE A 126 8.78 -11.30 -11.49
N ILE A 127 9.84 -11.83 -12.10
CA ILE A 127 11.22 -11.38 -11.94
C ILE A 127 11.83 -11.03 -13.30
N PHE A 128 13.05 -10.48 -13.30
CA PHE A 128 13.73 -10.02 -14.51
C PHE A 128 15.02 -10.81 -14.74
N ALA A 129 15.29 -11.15 -16.00
CA ALA A 129 16.48 -11.90 -16.39
C ALA A 129 17.80 -11.12 -16.19
N GLY A 130 17.71 -9.78 -16.21
CA GLY A 130 18.80 -8.84 -16.02
C GLY A 130 18.28 -7.41 -15.98
N ASP A 131 19.19 -6.44 -16.02
CA ASP A 131 18.86 -5.02 -16.03
C ASP A 131 18.01 -4.66 -17.26
N MET A 132 16.97 -3.85 -17.06
CA MET A 132 16.01 -3.53 -18.12
C MET A 132 15.49 -2.10 -17.97
N VAL A 133 15.31 -1.43 -19.10
CA VAL A 133 14.49 -0.22 -19.22
C VAL A 133 13.28 -0.56 -20.06
N ILE A 134 12.11 -0.55 -19.44
CA ILE A 134 10.84 -0.91 -20.04
C ILE A 134 10.07 0.38 -20.29
N LYS A 135 9.96 0.75 -21.56
CA LYS A 135 9.09 1.83 -22.01
C LYS A 135 7.79 1.23 -22.52
N LEU A 136 6.74 1.33 -21.71
CA LEU A 136 5.41 0.88 -22.07
C LEU A 136 4.82 1.84 -23.12
N LYS A 137 4.01 1.30 -24.05
CA LYS A 137 3.22 2.11 -24.99
C LYS A 137 1.93 2.61 -24.33
N GLU A 138 1.38 1.83 -23.40
CA GLU A 138 0.12 2.09 -22.69
C GLU A 138 0.20 1.66 -21.23
N GLU A 139 -0.75 2.10 -20.40
CA GLU A 139 -0.81 1.71 -18.98
C GLU A 139 -0.63 0.19 -18.81
N LEU A 140 0.22 -0.22 -17.88
CA LEU A 140 0.40 -1.61 -17.49
C LEU A 140 -0.73 -2.02 -16.54
N ILE A 141 -1.86 -2.41 -17.12
CA ILE A 141 -2.98 -3.00 -16.40
C ILE A 141 -2.68 -4.48 -16.13
N MET A 142 -3.09 -4.97 -14.97
CA MET A 142 -2.76 -6.30 -14.48
C MET A 142 -3.95 -7.01 -13.86
N ASN A 143 -3.85 -8.34 -13.77
CA ASN A 143 -4.78 -9.18 -13.04
C ASN A 143 -4.36 -9.30 -11.56
N SER A 144 -5.22 -9.86 -10.71
CA SER A 144 -4.95 -10.10 -9.29
C SER A 144 -3.80 -11.10 -9.06
N PHE A 145 -3.27 -11.15 -7.83
CA PHE A 145 -2.25 -12.10 -7.40
C PHE A 145 -0.92 -12.02 -8.18
N LYS A 146 -0.39 -10.81 -8.31
CA LYS A 146 0.87 -10.54 -9.00
C LYS A 146 1.88 -9.92 -8.05
N THR A 147 3.11 -10.41 -8.14
CA THR A 147 4.27 -9.71 -7.59
C THR A 147 5.17 -9.29 -8.75
N ILE A 148 5.55 -8.03 -8.82
CA ILE A 148 6.63 -7.55 -9.68
C ILE A 148 7.85 -7.30 -8.78
N ASP A 149 8.87 -8.15 -8.90
CA ASP A 149 10.05 -8.18 -8.02
C ASP A 149 11.34 -7.87 -8.81
N GLY A 150 11.82 -6.63 -8.68
CA GLY A 150 13.03 -6.14 -9.31
C GLY A 150 14.34 -6.66 -8.70
N ARG A 151 14.31 -7.35 -7.55
CA ARG A 151 15.56 -7.77 -6.88
C ARG A 151 16.44 -8.62 -7.78
N GLY A 152 17.72 -8.26 -7.85
CA GLY A 152 18.72 -8.93 -8.68
C GLY A 152 18.93 -8.32 -10.06
N ALA A 153 18.21 -7.25 -10.39
CA ALA A 153 18.36 -6.47 -11.61
C ALA A 153 18.03 -4.98 -11.34
N SER A 154 18.61 -4.07 -12.11
CA SER A 154 18.15 -2.68 -12.18
C SER A 154 17.03 -2.57 -13.20
N VAL A 155 15.80 -2.46 -12.72
CA VAL A 155 14.61 -2.43 -13.58
C VAL A 155 13.99 -1.04 -13.53
N HIS A 156 13.83 -0.44 -14.70
CA HIS A 156 13.21 0.87 -14.88
C HIS A 156 11.91 0.72 -15.66
N ILE A 157 10.82 1.27 -15.15
CA ILE A 157 9.58 1.50 -15.91
C ILE A 157 9.53 3.01 -16.14
N ALA A 158 9.80 3.45 -17.37
CA ALA A 158 10.07 4.86 -17.63
C ALA A 158 9.82 5.34 -19.07
N GLY A 159 9.57 6.64 -19.20
CA GLY A 159 9.48 7.34 -20.48
C GLY A 159 8.22 7.08 -21.31
N GLY A 160 7.24 6.40 -20.72
CA GLY A 160 5.91 6.13 -21.27
C GLY A 160 4.90 6.02 -20.12
N PRO A 161 3.67 5.52 -20.36
CA PRO A 161 2.74 5.19 -19.28
C PRO A 161 3.32 4.15 -18.33
N CYS A 162 2.79 4.10 -17.10
CA CYS A 162 3.34 3.26 -16.03
C CYS A 162 2.26 2.31 -15.49
N ILE A 163 2.19 2.10 -14.17
CA ILE A 163 1.49 0.97 -13.57
C ILE A 163 0.06 1.36 -13.17
N THR A 164 -0.93 0.53 -13.54
CA THR A 164 -2.33 0.73 -13.15
C THR A 164 -2.92 -0.54 -12.54
N ILE A 165 -3.21 -0.48 -11.24
CA ILE A 165 -3.83 -1.53 -10.43
C ILE A 165 -5.32 -1.23 -10.33
N GLN A 166 -6.11 -1.75 -11.26
CA GLN A 166 -7.53 -1.42 -11.37
C GLN A 166 -8.43 -2.60 -11.00
N TYR A 167 -9.27 -2.43 -9.99
CA TYR A 167 -10.28 -3.40 -9.53
C TYR A 167 -9.74 -4.80 -9.24
N VAL A 168 -8.47 -4.92 -8.86
CA VAL A 168 -7.79 -6.17 -8.54
C VAL A 168 -7.26 -6.18 -7.12
N THR A 169 -6.85 -7.36 -6.65
CA THR A 169 -6.36 -7.55 -5.29
C THR A 169 -5.09 -8.38 -5.22
N ASN A 170 -4.38 -8.31 -4.09
CA ASN A 170 -3.15 -9.05 -3.82
C ASN A 170 -2.06 -8.72 -4.84
N ILE A 171 -1.60 -7.47 -4.81
CA ILE A 171 -0.52 -6.98 -5.66
C ILE A 171 0.67 -6.57 -4.80
N ILE A 172 1.87 -6.98 -5.19
CA ILE A 172 3.13 -6.49 -4.61
C ILE A 172 3.96 -5.87 -5.74
N ILE A 173 4.36 -4.62 -5.58
CA ILE A 173 5.31 -3.94 -6.46
C ILE A 173 6.57 -3.69 -5.63
N HIS A 174 7.68 -4.33 -5.99
CA HIS A 174 8.88 -4.34 -5.16
C HIS A 174 10.17 -4.14 -5.96
N GLY A 175 11.04 -3.23 -5.51
CA GLY A 175 12.39 -3.12 -6.04
C GLY A 175 12.51 -2.47 -7.43
N LEU A 176 11.57 -1.60 -7.81
CA LEU A 176 11.54 -0.98 -9.14
C LEU A 176 11.98 0.49 -9.12
N ASN A 177 12.59 0.95 -10.21
CA ASN A 177 12.73 2.37 -10.50
C ASN A 177 11.57 2.80 -11.42
N ILE A 178 10.73 3.74 -10.98
CA ILE A 178 9.54 4.18 -11.71
C ILE A 178 9.64 5.69 -11.90
N HIS A 179 9.90 6.15 -13.11
CA HIS A 179 10.17 7.57 -13.32
C HIS A 179 9.86 8.03 -14.74
N ASP A 180 9.75 9.35 -14.94
CA ASP A 180 9.45 9.93 -16.26
C ASP A 180 8.16 9.36 -16.87
N CYS A 181 7.19 8.96 -16.04
CA CYS A 181 5.92 8.44 -16.49
C CYS A 181 5.16 9.50 -17.30
N LYS A 182 4.51 9.09 -18.38
CA LYS A 182 3.79 9.94 -19.33
C LYS A 182 2.35 9.47 -19.49
N GLN A 183 1.51 10.36 -19.99
CA GLN A 183 0.15 10.00 -20.39
C GLN A 183 0.19 8.99 -21.55
N GLY A 184 -0.80 8.11 -21.57
CA GLY A 184 -1.10 7.20 -22.68
C GLY A 184 -2.59 6.94 -22.72
N GLY A 185 -3.08 6.33 -23.78
CA GLY A 185 -4.47 5.89 -23.88
C GLY A 185 -5.04 6.13 -25.27
N ASN A 186 -6.36 6.26 -25.32
CA ASN A 186 -7.13 6.33 -26.56
C ASN A 186 -6.89 5.09 -27.45
N THR A 187 -6.82 3.92 -26.82
CA THR A 187 -6.61 2.64 -27.47
C THR A 187 -7.16 1.49 -26.63
N TYR A 188 -7.15 0.29 -27.19
CA TYR A 188 -7.46 -0.93 -26.47
C TYR A 188 -6.26 -1.42 -25.67
N VAL A 189 -6.50 -1.81 -24.41
CA VAL A 189 -5.48 -2.37 -23.53
C VAL A 189 -6.01 -3.65 -22.88
N ARG A 190 -5.19 -4.69 -22.91
CA ARG A 190 -5.46 -6.00 -22.31
C ARG A 190 -5.18 -5.98 -20.81
N ASP A 191 -6.12 -6.51 -20.03
CA ASP A 191 -6.02 -6.65 -18.57
C ASP A 191 -6.01 -8.12 -18.10
N SER A 192 -6.44 -9.05 -18.96
CA SER A 192 -6.46 -10.49 -18.71
C SER A 192 -6.31 -11.29 -20.02
N PRO A 193 -6.13 -12.62 -20.00
CA PRO A 193 -6.01 -13.40 -21.23
C PRO A 193 -7.30 -13.35 -22.06
N GLY A 194 -8.46 -13.24 -21.39
CA GLY A 194 -9.78 -13.24 -22.01
C GLY A 194 -10.38 -11.86 -22.30
N HIS A 195 -9.83 -10.77 -21.78
CA HIS A 195 -10.44 -9.44 -21.88
C HIS A 195 -9.43 -8.34 -22.18
N TYR A 196 -9.88 -7.36 -22.97
CA TYR A 196 -9.24 -6.08 -23.20
C TYR A 196 -10.33 -5.03 -23.38
N GLY A 197 -10.06 -3.80 -22.96
CA GLY A 197 -11.04 -2.70 -22.97
C GLY A 197 -10.46 -1.43 -23.58
N TRP A 198 -11.34 -0.54 -24.06
CA TRP A 198 -10.93 0.79 -24.48
C TRP A 198 -10.51 1.62 -23.28
N ARG A 199 -9.35 2.27 -23.37
CA ARG A 199 -8.79 3.16 -22.35
C ARG A 199 -8.80 4.58 -22.89
N THR A 200 -9.31 5.50 -22.08
CA THR A 200 -9.10 6.94 -22.31
C THR A 200 -7.69 7.32 -21.89
N GLU A 201 -7.33 8.57 -22.15
CA GLU A 201 -6.07 9.14 -21.70
C GLU A 201 -5.90 9.01 -20.17
N SER A 202 -4.73 8.53 -19.76
CA SER A 202 -4.28 8.42 -18.38
C SER A 202 -3.57 9.70 -17.94
N ASP A 203 -3.50 9.93 -16.64
CA ASP A 203 -2.86 11.13 -16.08
C ASP A 203 -1.32 11.06 -16.13
N GLY A 204 -0.77 9.85 -16.30
CA GLY A 204 0.67 9.59 -16.32
C GLY A 204 1.29 9.50 -14.92
N ASP A 205 0.55 8.90 -13.99
CA ASP A 205 1.04 8.54 -12.65
C ASP A 205 2.12 7.44 -12.70
N GLY A 206 2.95 7.36 -11.66
CA GLY A 206 3.87 6.24 -11.46
C GLY A 206 3.15 4.92 -11.19
N VAL A 207 2.35 4.91 -10.12
CA VAL A 207 1.49 3.79 -9.73
C VAL A 207 0.09 4.31 -9.40
N SER A 208 -0.90 3.95 -10.22
CA SER A 208 -2.31 4.27 -9.99
C SER A 208 -3.05 3.06 -9.43
N ILE A 209 -3.70 3.21 -8.28
CA ILE A 209 -4.52 2.17 -7.63
C ILE A 209 -5.98 2.63 -7.66
N PHE A 210 -6.76 1.97 -8.50
CA PHE A 210 -8.15 2.31 -8.75
C PHE A 210 -9.07 1.20 -8.22
N GLY A 211 -9.68 1.40 -7.06
CA GLY A 211 -10.57 0.40 -6.45
C GLY A 211 -9.89 -0.94 -6.11
N GLY A 212 -8.55 -0.96 -6.06
CA GLY A 212 -7.76 -2.13 -5.69
C GLY A 212 -7.66 -2.33 -4.17
N SER A 213 -7.42 -3.56 -3.72
CA SER A 213 -7.26 -3.87 -2.29
C SER A 213 -6.14 -4.88 -2.02
N HIS A 214 -5.56 -4.86 -0.81
CA HIS A 214 -4.41 -5.71 -0.48
C HIS A 214 -3.24 -5.46 -1.45
N VAL A 215 -2.73 -4.22 -1.40
CA VAL A 215 -1.64 -3.75 -2.26
C VAL A 215 -0.44 -3.36 -1.40
N TRP A 216 0.75 -3.75 -1.82
CA TRP A 216 1.99 -3.38 -1.16
C TRP A 216 3.01 -2.84 -2.17
N ILE A 217 3.38 -1.57 -2.01
CA ILE A 217 4.42 -0.90 -2.81
C ILE A 217 5.63 -0.73 -1.90
N ASP A 218 6.70 -1.46 -2.19
CA ASP A 218 7.86 -1.60 -1.30
C ASP A 218 9.17 -1.38 -2.04
N HIS A 219 10.14 -0.69 -1.43
CA HIS A 219 11.48 -0.54 -2.03
C HIS A 219 11.46 -0.08 -3.50
N CYS A 220 10.58 0.85 -3.85
CA CYS A 220 10.59 1.48 -5.17
C CYS A 220 11.24 2.85 -5.09
N THR A 221 11.96 3.22 -6.16
CA THR A 221 12.47 4.59 -6.35
C THR A 221 11.55 5.30 -7.34
N LEU A 222 10.93 6.41 -6.96
CA LEU A 222 9.94 7.11 -7.78
C LEU A 222 10.29 8.60 -7.97
N SER A 223 10.18 9.11 -9.20
CA SER A 223 10.44 10.53 -9.50
C SER A 223 9.88 11.00 -10.84
N ASN A 224 9.70 12.32 -10.99
CA ASN A 224 9.46 13.00 -12.26
C ASN A 224 8.34 12.41 -13.16
N CYS A 225 7.23 11.96 -12.57
CA CYS A 225 6.06 11.51 -13.33
C CYS A 225 5.27 12.70 -13.89
N ASN A 226 4.29 12.44 -14.77
CA ASN A 226 3.50 13.52 -15.36
C ASN A 226 2.51 14.13 -14.37
N ASP A 227 1.82 13.30 -13.56
CA ASP A 227 0.91 13.77 -12.50
C ASP A 227 1.33 13.31 -11.10
N GLY A 228 0.88 12.16 -10.61
CA GLY A 228 1.20 11.58 -9.30
C GLY A 228 2.40 10.62 -9.30
N LEU A 229 3.08 10.39 -8.16
CA LEU A 229 3.96 9.21 -8.04
C LEU A 229 3.14 7.97 -7.65
N ILE A 230 2.30 8.08 -6.61
CA ILE A 230 1.42 7.00 -6.16
C ILE A 230 0.04 7.56 -5.82
N ASP A 231 -0.97 7.13 -6.57
CA ASP A 231 -2.35 7.55 -6.37
C ASP A 231 -3.22 6.34 -6.00
N ALA A 232 -4.08 6.48 -4.99
CA ALA A 232 -5.04 5.46 -4.57
C ALA A 232 -6.42 6.07 -4.39
N ILE A 233 -7.40 5.59 -5.17
CA ILE A 233 -8.70 6.23 -5.32
C ILE A 233 -9.82 5.19 -5.48
N HIS A 234 -11.08 5.65 -5.53
CA HIS A 234 -12.23 4.81 -5.85
C HIS A 234 -12.47 3.62 -4.91
N GLY A 235 -12.35 3.86 -3.60
CA GLY A 235 -12.60 2.84 -2.57
C GLY A 235 -11.43 1.88 -2.34
N SER A 236 -10.24 2.22 -2.86
CA SER A 236 -9.01 1.48 -2.58
C SER A 236 -8.71 1.40 -1.09
N THR A 237 -8.25 0.25 -0.61
CA THR A 237 -8.04 0.00 0.83
C THR A 237 -7.08 -1.17 1.10
N ALA A 238 -6.68 -1.37 2.35
CA ALA A 238 -5.70 -2.39 2.75
C ALA A 238 -4.37 -2.22 1.98
N ILE A 239 -3.78 -1.02 2.07
CA ILE A 239 -2.57 -0.65 1.34
C ILE A 239 -1.43 -0.39 2.32
N THR A 240 -0.22 -0.84 1.96
CA THR A 240 1.03 -0.42 2.59
C THR A 240 1.97 0.14 1.54
N ILE A 241 2.55 1.31 1.82
CA ILE A 241 3.56 1.97 0.99
C ILE A 241 4.79 2.11 1.89
N SER A 242 5.83 1.32 1.63
CA SER A 242 6.98 1.24 2.51
C SER A 242 8.34 1.24 1.84
N ASN A 243 9.37 1.67 2.57
CA ASN A 243 10.76 1.62 2.11
C ASN A 243 11.01 2.29 0.75
N ASN A 244 10.13 3.17 0.29
CA ASN A 244 10.29 3.81 -1.02
C ASN A 244 11.15 5.07 -0.90
N TYR A 245 11.88 5.38 -1.96
CA TYR A 245 12.61 6.64 -2.09
C TYR A 245 11.94 7.51 -3.16
N MET A 246 11.49 8.69 -2.78
CA MET A 246 10.75 9.59 -3.65
C MET A 246 11.48 10.93 -3.77
N THR A 247 11.66 11.43 -4.98
CA THR A 247 12.38 12.69 -5.24
C THR A 247 11.83 13.43 -6.45
N HIS A 248 12.21 14.70 -6.61
CA HIS A 248 12.02 15.50 -7.83
C HIS A 248 10.61 15.43 -8.40
N HIS A 249 9.60 15.78 -7.59
CA HIS A 249 8.21 15.65 -8.00
C HIS A 249 7.27 16.57 -7.21
N ASN A 250 6.27 17.12 -7.89
CA ASN A 250 5.34 18.05 -7.25
C ASN A 250 4.26 17.34 -6.43
N LYS A 251 3.46 16.50 -7.10
CA LYS A 251 2.29 15.83 -6.50
C LYS A 251 2.67 14.39 -6.11
N VAL A 252 3.20 14.19 -4.92
CA VAL A 252 3.82 12.90 -4.57
C VAL A 252 2.80 11.77 -4.44
N MET A 253 1.83 11.90 -3.54
CA MET A 253 0.92 10.81 -3.21
C MET A 253 -0.49 11.33 -2.90
N LEU A 254 -1.48 10.95 -3.72
CA LEU A 254 -2.89 11.28 -3.50
C LEU A 254 -3.68 10.06 -3.03
N LEU A 255 -4.30 10.16 -1.85
CA LEU A 255 -5.09 9.10 -1.26
C LEU A 255 -6.55 9.58 -1.11
N GLY A 256 -7.37 9.23 -2.10
CA GLY A 256 -8.73 9.72 -2.31
C GLY A 256 -8.78 10.95 -3.22
N HIS A 257 -9.58 10.90 -4.29
CA HIS A 257 -9.55 11.91 -5.37
C HIS A 257 -10.54 13.08 -5.19
N SER A 258 -11.67 12.85 -4.51
CA SER A 258 -12.79 13.78 -4.46
C SER A 258 -13.40 13.87 -3.08
N ASP A 259 -13.66 15.10 -2.63
CA ASP A 259 -14.31 15.38 -1.35
C ASP A 259 -15.74 14.81 -1.30
N GLY A 260 -16.40 14.66 -2.45
CA GLY A 260 -17.73 14.07 -2.56
C GLY A 260 -17.74 12.53 -2.61
N TYR A 261 -16.59 11.87 -2.80
CA TYR A 261 -16.53 10.42 -2.98
C TYR A 261 -16.47 9.66 -1.65
N THR A 262 -17.59 9.58 -0.97
CA THR A 262 -17.69 9.04 0.39
C THR A 262 -17.36 7.56 0.56
N ARG A 263 -17.23 6.78 -0.53
CA ARG A 263 -16.75 5.39 -0.44
C ARG A 263 -15.30 5.31 0.04
N ASP A 264 -14.51 6.37 -0.14
CA ASP A 264 -13.13 6.46 0.37
C ASP A 264 -13.05 6.50 1.90
N LYS A 265 -14.16 6.61 2.64
CA LYS A 265 -14.19 6.47 4.11
C LYS A 265 -13.68 5.10 4.59
N ASN A 266 -13.76 4.08 3.74
CA ASN A 266 -13.25 2.74 4.03
C ASN A 266 -11.77 2.56 3.67
N MET A 267 -11.12 3.58 3.10
CA MET A 267 -9.72 3.54 2.74
C MET A 267 -8.84 3.45 3.99
N GLN A 268 -7.91 2.51 3.99
CA GLN A 268 -6.93 2.32 5.05
C GLN A 268 -5.54 2.13 4.43
N VAL A 269 -4.63 3.05 4.74
CA VAL A 269 -3.26 3.06 4.16
C VAL A 269 -2.22 3.23 5.25
N THR A 270 -1.17 2.41 5.21
CA THR A 270 0.04 2.56 6.02
C THR A 270 1.15 3.12 5.15
N ILE A 271 1.75 4.23 5.55
CA ILE A 271 2.90 4.88 4.91
C ILE A 271 4.06 4.77 5.90
N ALA A 272 5.01 3.87 5.64
CA ALA A 272 6.04 3.53 6.63
C ALA A 272 7.45 3.43 6.06
N PHE A 273 8.45 3.96 6.76
CA PHE A 273 9.86 3.80 6.40
C PHE A 273 10.25 4.35 5.01
N ASN A 274 9.43 5.22 4.43
CA ASN A 274 9.78 5.88 3.18
C ASN A 274 10.75 7.04 3.45
N HIS A 275 11.58 7.35 2.46
CA HIS A 275 12.39 8.56 2.45
C HIS A 275 11.82 9.52 1.40
N PHE A 276 11.25 10.62 1.88
CA PHE A 276 10.81 11.76 1.08
C PHE A 276 11.99 12.73 0.93
N GLY A 277 12.63 12.62 -0.24
CA GLY A 277 13.91 13.23 -0.57
C GLY A 277 13.79 14.58 -1.27
N GLU A 278 14.89 15.00 -1.88
CA GLU A 278 15.05 16.31 -2.52
C GLU A 278 14.06 16.56 -3.67
N GLY A 279 13.77 17.85 -3.92
CA GLY A 279 12.93 18.28 -5.04
C GLY A 279 11.45 17.90 -4.92
N LEU A 280 10.99 17.47 -3.75
CA LEU A 280 9.57 17.23 -3.49
C LEU A 280 8.86 18.52 -3.09
N VAL A 281 7.65 18.74 -3.62
CA VAL A 281 6.86 19.95 -3.32
C VAL A 281 5.82 19.69 -2.24
N GLN A 282 4.97 18.68 -2.41
CA GLN A 282 3.78 18.45 -1.57
C GLN A 282 3.21 17.03 -1.66
N ARG A 283 2.16 16.76 -0.87
CA ARG A 283 1.33 15.53 -0.86
C ARG A 283 2.08 14.27 -0.43
N MET A 284 2.68 14.29 0.75
CA MET A 284 3.41 13.16 1.33
C MET A 284 2.78 12.68 2.65
N PRO A 285 1.53 12.18 2.69
CA PRO A 285 0.52 12.12 1.61
C PRO A 285 -0.43 13.34 1.60
N ARG A 286 -1.28 13.44 0.56
CA ARG A 286 -2.54 14.20 0.60
C ARG A 286 -3.72 13.25 0.69
N CYS A 287 -4.49 13.36 1.76
CA CYS A 287 -5.52 12.39 2.14
C CYS A 287 -6.95 12.92 2.09
N ARG A 288 -7.91 12.04 1.86
CA ARG A 288 -9.35 12.31 2.01
C ARG A 288 -10.09 11.16 2.67
N HIS A 289 -11.09 11.47 3.50
CA HIS A 289 -12.04 10.56 4.16
C HIS A 289 -11.45 9.47 5.08
N GLY A 290 -10.61 8.59 4.56
CA GLY A 290 -10.16 7.34 5.19
C GLY A 290 -9.23 7.50 6.38
N TYR A 291 -8.53 6.41 6.70
CA TYR A 291 -7.59 6.31 7.81
C TYR A 291 -6.17 6.07 7.32
N PHE A 292 -5.25 6.93 7.77
CA PHE A 292 -3.88 6.97 7.28
C PHE A 292 -2.91 6.89 8.46
N HIS A 293 -2.10 5.83 8.47
CA HIS A 293 -1.02 5.67 9.45
C HIS A 293 0.32 6.03 8.80
N VAL A 294 0.86 7.19 9.17
CA VAL A 294 2.12 7.73 8.67
C VAL A 294 3.17 7.52 9.76
N VAL A 295 4.09 6.58 9.57
CA VAL A 295 4.94 6.09 10.67
C VAL A 295 6.39 5.88 10.26
N ASN A 296 7.32 6.45 11.04
CA ASN A 296 8.76 6.28 10.84
C ASN A 296 9.29 6.60 9.42
N ASN A 297 8.70 7.59 8.73
CA ASN A 297 9.23 8.10 7.46
C ASN A 297 10.21 9.25 7.71
N ASP A 298 11.20 9.40 6.82
CA ASP A 298 12.15 10.53 6.84
C ASP A 298 11.74 11.57 5.79
N TYR A 299 11.39 12.77 6.26
CA TYR A 299 11.05 13.91 5.42
C TYR A 299 12.20 14.89 5.46
N THR A 300 12.96 14.91 4.38
CA THR A 300 14.16 15.74 4.28
C THR A 300 13.97 16.98 3.43
N HIS A 301 12.92 17.01 2.59
CA HIS A 301 12.52 18.15 1.78
C HIS A 301 11.01 18.18 1.56
N TRP A 302 10.46 19.39 1.48
CA TRP A 302 9.19 19.74 0.87
C TRP A 302 9.28 21.21 0.44
N GLU A 303 8.43 21.70 -0.44
CA GLU A 303 8.42 23.14 -0.78
C GLU A 303 7.17 23.83 -0.23
N MET A 304 6.04 23.12 -0.17
CA MET A 304 4.76 23.69 0.27
C MET A 304 4.29 23.11 1.61
N TYR A 305 4.13 21.79 1.70
CA TYR A 305 3.78 21.06 2.92
C TYR A 305 4.19 19.60 2.79
N ALA A 306 4.31 18.88 3.89
CA ALA A 306 4.54 17.43 3.85
C ALA A 306 3.21 16.67 3.83
N ILE A 307 2.41 16.77 4.90
CA ILE A 307 1.18 16.00 5.08
C ILE A 307 -0.02 16.91 4.90
N GLY A 308 -0.99 16.53 4.08
CA GLY A 308 -2.19 17.34 3.86
C GLY A 308 -3.46 16.54 3.65
N GLY A 309 -4.57 17.24 3.50
CA GLY A 309 -5.84 16.59 3.21
C GLY A 309 -7.05 17.50 3.22
N SER A 310 -8.16 16.99 2.69
CA SER A 310 -9.48 17.62 2.65
C SER A 310 -10.56 16.57 2.93
N ALA A 311 -11.79 16.97 3.25
CA ALA A 311 -12.90 16.06 3.56
C ALA A 311 -12.61 15.07 4.72
N ALA A 312 -12.16 15.62 5.85
CA ALA A 312 -12.07 14.93 7.14
C ALA A 312 -11.33 13.57 7.17
N PRO A 313 -10.11 13.45 6.61
CA PRO A 313 -9.31 12.24 6.78
C PRO A 313 -8.86 12.11 8.25
N THR A 314 -8.68 10.87 8.70
CA THR A 314 -8.00 10.59 9.97
C THR A 314 -6.52 10.33 9.70
N ILE A 315 -5.65 11.20 10.21
CA ILE A 315 -4.20 11.11 10.02
C ILE A 315 -3.52 10.84 11.35
N ASN A 316 -2.82 9.72 11.40
CA ASN A 316 -2.00 9.33 12.53
C ASN A 316 -0.52 9.39 12.15
N SER A 317 0.17 10.47 12.53
CA SER A 317 1.62 10.63 12.39
C SER A 317 2.34 10.13 13.65
N GLN A 318 3.22 9.13 13.52
CA GLN A 318 3.99 8.59 14.64
C GLN A 318 5.46 8.33 14.34
N GLY A 319 6.34 8.85 15.18
CA GLY A 319 7.78 8.57 15.12
C GLY A 319 8.46 8.93 13.81
N ASN A 320 7.90 9.82 12.99
CA ASN A 320 8.52 10.33 11.76
C ASN A 320 9.62 11.34 12.10
N ARG A 321 10.46 11.66 11.11
CA ARG A 321 11.45 12.73 11.20
C ARG A 321 11.17 13.78 10.14
N PHE A 322 11.00 15.03 10.56
CA PHE A 322 10.70 16.16 9.68
C PHE A 322 11.81 17.20 9.76
N VAL A 323 12.55 17.40 8.67
CA VAL A 323 13.52 18.49 8.54
C VAL A 323 12.90 19.57 7.67
N ALA A 324 12.41 20.65 8.31
CA ALA A 324 11.81 21.73 7.54
C ALA A 324 12.81 22.38 6.58
N PRO A 325 12.37 22.86 5.41
CA PRO A 325 13.15 23.68 4.50
C PRO A 325 13.65 24.95 5.19
N ASN A 326 14.67 25.59 4.63
CA ASN A 326 15.15 26.88 5.15
C ASN A 326 14.17 28.03 4.93
N ASP A 327 13.20 27.89 4.01
CA ASP A 327 12.12 28.85 3.85
C ASP A 327 11.29 28.95 5.14
N ARG A 328 11.11 30.19 5.62
CA ARG A 328 10.32 30.51 6.81
C ARG A 328 8.82 30.25 6.63
N PHE A 329 8.33 30.18 5.40
CA PHE A 329 6.91 29.96 5.11
C PHE A 329 6.54 28.48 4.97
N SER A 330 7.53 27.58 4.93
CA SER A 330 7.34 26.14 4.75
C SER A 330 7.70 25.34 6.00
N LYS A 331 7.47 25.93 7.19
CA LYS A 331 7.76 25.29 8.48
C LYS A 331 6.66 24.36 8.97
N GLU A 332 5.42 24.63 8.59
CA GLU A 332 4.31 23.78 8.96
C GLU A 332 4.33 22.49 8.12
N VAL A 333 4.34 21.35 8.80
CA VAL A 333 4.27 20.01 8.18
C VAL A 333 2.90 19.78 7.55
N THR A 334 1.85 20.33 8.18
CA THR A 334 0.44 20.07 7.90
C THR A 334 -0.20 21.08 6.96
N LYS A 335 -1.10 20.61 6.08
CA LYS A 335 -1.97 21.48 5.27
C LYS A 335 -3.41 20.96 5.22
N HIS A 336 -4.31 21.66 5.90
CA HIS A 336 -5.75 21.45 5.81
C HIS A 336 -6.28 22.17 4.56
N GLU A 337 -6.48 21.42 3.48
CA GLU A 337 -6.89 21.96 2.18
C GLU A 337 -8.41 22.21 2.15
N ASP A 338 -8.80 23.30 1.49
CA ASP A 338 -10.19 23.63 1.14
C ASP A 338 -11.18 23.67 2.32
N ALA A 339 -10.68 23.81 3.56
CA ALA A 339 -11.51 23.86 4.77
C ALA A 339 -11.10 25.02 5.69
N PRO A 340 -12.06 25.78 6.25
CA PRO A 340 -11.79 26.77 7.29
C PRO A 340 -11.47 26.10 8.63
N GLU A 341 -10.80 26.82 9.53
CA GLU A 341 -10.46 26.33 10.87
C GLU A 341 -11.67 25.86 11.68
N SER A 342 -12.82 26.52 11.50
CA SER A 342 -14.08 26.08 12.12
C SER A 342 -14.48 24.66 11.77
N GLU A 343 -14.01 24.14 10.64
CA GLU A 343 -14.27 22.78 10.15
C GLU A 343 -13.10 21.84 10.48
N TRP A 344 -11.89 22.14 9.99
CA TRP A 344 -10.78 21.18 10.08
C TRP A 344 -10.32 20.92 11.51
N LYS A 345 -10.57 21.83 12.45
CA LYS A 345 -10.28 21.59 13.88
C LYS A 345 -10.98 20.36 14.45
N HIS A 346 -12.04 19.88 13.79
CA HIS A 346 -12.78 18.68 14.15
C HIS A 346 -12.26 17.40 13.48
N TRP A 347 -11.35 17.51 12.51
CA TRP A 347 -10.71 16.35 11.87
C TRP A 347 -9.69 15.74 12.83
N ASN A 348 -9.47 14.42 12.76
CA ASN A 348 -8.59 13.73 13.69
C ASN A 348 -7.18 13.64 13.14
N TRP A 349 -6.36 14.66 13.37
CA TRP A 349 -4.95 14.70 12.96
C TRP A 349 -4.07 14.73 14.20
N ARG A 350 -3.22 13.72 14.34
CA ARG A 350 -2.35 13.57 15.52
C ARG A 350 -0.90 13.36 15.12
N SER A 351 -0.01 13.89 15.94
CA SER A 351 1.44 13.69 15.90
C SER A 351 1.91 13.13 17.25
N GLU A 352 2.64 12.03 17.24
CA GLU A 352 3.14 11.36 18.45
C GLU A 352 4.58 10.86 18.25
N GLY A 353 5.52 11.34 19.07
CA GLY A 353 6.92 10.91 19.01
C GLY A 353 7.68 11.34 17.74
N ASP A 354 7.09 12.21 16.91
CA ASP A 354 7.74 12.77 15.73
C ASP A 354 8.90 13.70 16.13
N LEU A 355 9.99 13.64 15.36
CA LEU A 355 11.15 14.51 15.51
C LEU A 355 11.04 15.69 14.56
N MET A 356 10.84 16.88 15.12
CA MET A 356 10.73 18.14 14.38
C MET A 356 12.06 18.89 14.37
N LEU A 357 12.60 19.15 13.19
CA LEU A 357 13.91 19.78 12.99
C LEU A 357 13.78 21.03 12.11
N ASN A 358 14.73 21.96 12.27
CA ASN A 358 14.79 23.23 11.55
C ASN A 358 13.50 24.08 11.65
N GLY A 359 12.83 24.04 12.80
CA GLY A 359 11.60 24.79 13.06
C GLY A 359 10.34 24.14 12.49
N ALA A 360 10.39 22.87 12.04
CA ALA A 360 9.21 22.12 11.68
C ALA A 360 8.19 22.08 12.84
N PHE A 361 6.90 22.10 12.53
CA PHE A 361 5.85 21.82 13.50
C PHE A 361 4.62 21.20 12.84
N PHE A 362 3.81 20.51 13.63
CA PHE A 362 2.59 19.84 13.19
C PHE A 362 1.39 20.42 13.92
N THR A 363 0.39 20.90 13.18
CA THR A 363 -0.86 21.41 13.74
C THR A 363 -1.85 20.25 13.93
N SER A 364 -1.98 19.77 15.17
CA SER A 364 -2.91 18.69 15.50
C SER A 364 -4.34 19.21 15.66
N SER A 365 -5.32 18.32 15.45
CA SER A 365 -6.74 18.64 15.53
C SER A 365 -7.59 17.45 15.99
N GLY A 366 -8.85 17.73 16.34
CA GLY A 366 -9.81 16.72 16.77
C GLY A 366 -9.69 16.34 18.24
N ALA A 367 -10.58 15.47 18.70
CA ALA A 367 -10.63 15.02 20.10
C ALA A 367 -9.58 13.92 20.42
N GLY A 368 -8.73 13.58 19.44
CA GLY A 368 -7.94 12.35 19.44
C GLY A 368 -8.79 11.14 19.05
N ALA A 369 -8.29 10.30 18.14
CA ALA A 369 -8.97 9.06 17.78
C ALA A 369 -9.06 8.13 19.01
N SER A 370 -10.20 7.45 19.20
CA SER A 370 -10.36 6.46 20.26
C SER A 370 -9.24 5.42 20.18
N SER A 371 -8.77 4.96 21.34
CA SER A 371 -7.71 3.95 21.48
C SER A 371 -7.97 2.66 20.70
N SER A 372 -9.20 2.41 20.24
CA SER A 372 -9.59 1.32 19.33
C SER A 372 -8.97 1.42 17.93
N TYR A 373 -8.85 2.62 17.33
CA TYR A 373 -8.21 2.79 16.03
C TYR A 373 -6.69 2.74 16.11
N ALA A 374 -6.12 3.23 17.23
CA ALA A 374 -4.69 3.15 17.49
C ALA A 374 -4.17 1.70 17.58
N ARG A 375 -5.01 0.77 18.08
CA ARG A 375 -4.70 -0.67 18.21
C ARG A 375 -4.96 -1.49 16.94
N ALA A 376 -5.57 -0.91 15.91
CA ALA A 376 -5.67 -1.53 14.58
C ALA A 376 -4.35 -1.45 13.79
N SER A 377 -3.36 -0.69 14.28
CA SER A 377 -2.01 -0.70 13.73
C SER A 377 -1.25 -1.94 14.21
N SER A 378 -0.84 -2.80 13.29
CA SER A 378 0.07 -3.93 13.55
C SER A 378 1.51 -3.50 13.81
N LEU A 379 1.78 -2.18 13.84
CA LEU A 379 3.10 -1.59 13.89
C LEU A 379 3.16 -0.51 14.97
N GLY A 380 3.86 -0.79 16.07
CA GLY A 380 4.27 0.26 17.00
C GLY A 380 5.39 1.09 16.40
N ALA A 381 5.32 2.42 16.55
CA ALA A 381 6.35 3.32 16.06
C ALA A 381 7.70 3.09 16.78
N ARG A 382 8.79 3.06 16.01
CA ARG A 382 10.16 3.13 16.52
C ARG A 382 10.49 4.58 16.95
N PRO A 383 11.48 4.79 17.85
CA PRO A 383 11.96 6.13 18.17
C PRO A 383 12.36 6.90 16.90
N SER A 384 11.91 8.15 16.78
CA SER A 384 12.19 9.02 15.62
C SER A 384 13.68 9.32 15.41
N SER A 385 14.50 9.17 16.45
CA SER A 385 15.96 9.25 16.35
C SER A 385 16.59 8.15 15.48
N LEU A 386 15.90 7.02 15.28
CA LEU A 386 16.36 5.92 14.43
C LEU A 386 15.91 6.07 12.96
N VAL A 387 15.02 7.02 12.65
CA VAL A 387 14.41 7.15 11.31
C VAL A 387 15.47 7.27 10.23
N GLY A 388 16.48 8.12 10.44
CA GLY A 388 17.55 8.29 9.45
C GLY A 388 18.33 7.00 9.16
N SER A 389 18.49 6.09 10.13
CA SER A 389 19.16 4.80 9.90
C SER A 389 18.24 3.73 9.32
N ILE A 390 16.98 3.65 9.76
CA ILE A 390 16.04 2.60 9.32
C ILE A 390 15.46 2.87 7.92
N THR A 391 15.65 4.09 7.40
CA THR A 391 15.25 4.51 6.05
C THR A 391 16.44 4.79 5.13
N ALA A 392 17.68 4.58 5.60
CA ALA A 392 18.91 4.86 4.83
C ALA A 392 19.02 4.08 3.51
N GLU A 393 18.32 2.95 3.42
CA GLU A 393 18.32 2.04 2.28
C GLU A 393 16.96 2.03 1.55
N ALA A 394 16.15 3.09 1.74
CA ALA A 394 14.91 3.26 1.01
C ALA A 394 15.17 3.36 -0.51
N GLY A 395 14.21 2.89 -1.30
CA GLY A 395 14.30 2.82 -2.76
C GLY A 395 14.63 1.43 -3.28
N ALA A 396 14.83 1.33 -4.60
CA ALA A 396 15.17 0.10 -5.28
C ALA A 396 16.52 -0.46 -4.79
N LEU A 397 16.50 -1.71 -4.35
CA LEU A 397 17.67 -2.36 -3.75
C LEU A 397 18.59 -3.00 -4.80
N PHE A 398 19.89 -2.89 -4.57
CA PHE A 398 20.91 -3.59 -5.37
C PHE A 398 21.25 -4.96 -4.77
N CYS A 399 20.33 -5.93 -4.90
CA CYS A 399 20.55 -7.29 -4.40
C CYS A 399 21.48 -8.09 -5.32
N LYS A 400 22.48 -8.80 -4.76
CA LYS A 400 23.33 -9.75 -5.50
C LYS A 400 23.01 -11.20 -5.12
N LYS A 401 22.89 -12.08 -6.11
CA LYS A 401 22.66 -13.52 -5.89
C LYS A 401 23.76 -14.12 -5.00
N GLY A 402 23.37 -14.94 -4.01
CA GLY A 402 24.30 -15.57 -3.08
C GLY A 402 24.90 -14.62 -2.03
N LYS A 403 24.41 -13.39 -1.94
CA LYS A 403 24.72 -12.44 -0.87
C LYS A 403 23.41 -12.00 -0.22
N ARG A 404 23.51 -11.47 0.99
CA ARG A 404 22.39 -10.69 1.57
C ARG A 404 22.08 -9.55 0.60
N CYS A 405 20.79 -9.32 0.40
CA CYS A 405 20.36 -8.00 -0.03
C CYS A 405 20.49 -7.07 1.20
#